data_AF-G5ESE9-F1
#
_entry.id   AF-G5ESE9-F1
#
_cell.length_a   1.000
_cell.length_b   1.000
_cell.length_c   1.000
_cell.angle_alpha   90.00
_cell.angle_beta   90.00
_cell.angle_gamma   90.00
#
_symmetry.space_group_name_H-M   'P 1'
#
loop_
_entity.id
_entity.type
_entity.pdbx_description
1 polymer ?
#
loop_
_entity_poly.entity_id
_entity_poly.type
_entity_poly.pdbx_seq_one_letter_code
_entity_poly.pdbx_strand_id
1 'polypeptide(L)'
;MPSPKTYPATRVAVLDCCEDGQHEEIHHRCEELFQALVHASLRTHFDRLSAEETLYLVTGDGERVQISPEMYGPLTSVARAFADRKDVCVVRQDRLMTTQEAADYLGVSRPTVVRLLERGDIPFERINTHRRVAFDDLERYRLEHEYVNRRVR
;
A
#
# COMPACT_ATOMS: atom_id res chain seq x y z
N MET A 1 -34.06 -29.88 -5.67
CA MET A 1 -32.63 -29.53 -5.49
C MET A 1 -32.38 -28.22 -6.20
N PRO A 2 -31.79 -27.19 -5.57
CA PRO A 2 -31.52 -25.95 -6.28
C PRO A 2 -30.27 -26.11 -7.14
N SER A 3 -30.37 -25.68 -8.38
CA SER A 3 -29.34 -25.70 -9.42
C SER A 3 -28.11 -24.85 -9.02
N PRO A 4 -26.89 -25.22 -9.44
CA PRO A 4 -25.71 -24.42 -9.16
C PRO A 4 -25.77 -23.10 -9.93
N LYS A 5 -25.51 -21.99 -9.23
CA LYS A 5 -25.42 -20.66 -9.84
C LYS A 5 -24.09 -20.54 -10.60
N THR A 6 -24.18 -20.34 -11.91
CA THR A 6 -23.04 -19.99 -12.77
C THR A 6 -22.72 -18.51 -12.59
N TYR A 7 -21.52 -18.21 -12.12
CA TYR A 7 -20.97 -16.85 -12.12
C TYR A 7 -19.99 -16.74 -13.31
N PRO A 8 -20.06 -15.69 -14.14
CA PRO A 8 -19.08 -15.50 -15.19
C PRO A 8 -17.73 -15.18 -14.55
N ALA A 9 -16.70 -15.93 -14.93
CA ALA A 9 -15.32 -15.64 -14.57
C ALA A 9 -14.85 -14.43 -15.37
N THR A 10 -14.89 -13.23 -14.77
CA THR A 10 -14.14 -12.09 -15.30
C THR A 10 -12.67 -12.33 -15.01
N ARG A 11 -12.03 -13.05 -15.93
CA ARG A 11 -10.59 -13.29 -15.99
C ARG A 11 -9.96 -11.98 -16.49
N VAL A 12 -9.49 -11.12 -15.58
CA VAL A 12 -8.50 -10.11 -15.98
C VAL A 12 -7.19 -10.86 -16.11
N ALA A 13 -6.74 -11.00 -17.37
CA ALA A 13 -5.44 -11.54 -17.69
C ALA A 13 -4.37 -10.63 -17.09
N VAL A 14 -3.61 -11.16 -16.14
CA VAL A 14 -2.27 -10.65 -15.86
C VAL A 14 -1.45 -11.06 -17.08
N LEU A 15 -1.12 -10.08 -17.92
CA LEU A 15 -0.30 -10.31 -19.10
C LEU A 15 1.06 -10.86 -18.67
N ASP A 16 1.32 -12.07 -19.11
CA ASP A 16 2.64 -12.65 -19.30
C ASP A 16 3.03 -12.33 -20.74
N CYS A 17 4.03 -11.48 -20.93
CA CYS A 17 4.63 -11.20 -22.23
C CYS A 17 6.15 -11.19 -22.04
N CYS A 18 6.76 -12.35 -22.22
CA CYS A 18 8.13 -12.42 -22.73
C CYS A 18 8.09 -11.97 -24.20
N GLU A 19 8.71 -10.85 -24.55
CA GLU A 19 9.09 -10.56 -25.93
C GLU A 19 10.58 -10.25 -26.00
N ASP A 20 11.21 -10.88 -26.98
CA ASP A 20 12.63 -10.94 -27.23
C ASP A 20 13.23 -9.58 -27.60
N GLY A 21 14.32 -9.22 -26.92
CA GLY A 21 15.62 -8.96 -27.55
C GLY A 21 15.71 -7.79 -28.56
N GLN A 22 16.35 -6.72 -28.09
CA GLN A 22 17.25 -5.84 -28.87
C GLN A 22 16.71 -4.53 -29.49
N HIS A 23 15.48 -4.09 -29.21
CA HIS A 23 15.05 -2.69 -29.49
C HIS A 23 14.71 -1.86 -28.22
N GLU A 24 14.80 -2.47 -27.04
CA GLU A 24 14.30 -1.95 -25.77
C GLU A 24 15.31 -1.06 -25.01
N GLU A 25 16.58 -1.10 -25.39
CA GLU A 25 17.69 -0.55 -24.61
C GLU A 25 17.82 0.98 -24.65
N ILE A 26 17.20 1.65 -25.64
CA ILE A 26 17.18 3.12 -25.73
C ILE A 26 15.92 3.72 -25.07
N HIS A 27 14.80 2.99 -25.05
CA HIS A 27 13.57 3.44 -24.40
C HIS A 27 13.62 3.26 -22.87
N HIS A 28 14.21 2.17 -22.36
CA HIS A 28 14.32 1.92 -20.92
C HIS A 28 15.13 3.00 -20.19
N ARG A 29 16.17 3.53 -20.85
CA ARG A 29 17.03 4.58 -20.29
C ARG A 29 16.31 5.92 -20.16
N CYS A 30 15.34 6.23 -21.02
CA CYS A 30 14.55 7.46 -20.94
C CYS A 30 13.48 7.39 -19.84
N GLU A 31 12.86 6.21 -19.64
CA GLU A 31 11.89 6.01 -18.56
C GLU A 31 12.57 5.98 -17.20
N GLU A 32 13.72 5.32 -17.06
CA GLU A 32 14.54 5.36 -15.85
C GLU A 32 15.05 6.78 -15.54
N LEU A 33 15.47 7.54 -16.57
CA LEU A 33 15.88 8.93 -16.39
C LEU A 33 14.69 9.83 -16.01
N PHE A 34 13.53 9.65 -16.64
CA PHE A 34 12.31 10.38 -16.28
C PHE A 34 11.86 10.06 -14.85
N GLN A 35 11.83 8.78 -14.49
CA GLN A 35 11.55 8.36 -13.11
C GLN A 35 12.59 8.94 -12.16
N ALA A 36 13.90 8.84 -12.45
CA ALA A 36 14.95 9.41 -11.62
C ALA A 36 14.83 10.94 -11.46
N LEU A 37 14.45 11.66 -12.52
CA LEU A 37 14.18 13.10 -12.52
C LEU A 37 12.95 13.44 -11.68
N VAL A 38 11.87 12.68 -11.81
CA VAL A 38 10.67 12.82 -10.98
C VAL A 38 11.02 12.53 -9.52
N HIS A 39 11.76 11.46 -9.21
CA HIS A 39 12.20 11.12 -7.86
C HIS A 39 13.09 12.21 -7.25
N ALA A 40 14.08 12.73 -7.98
CA ALA A 40 14.96 13.80 -7.50
C ALA A 40 14.22 15.13 -7.31
N SER A 41 13.26 15.43 -8.20
CA SER A 41 12.41 16.62 -8.11
C SER A 41 11.46 16.53 -6.92
N LEU A 42 10.82 15.38 -6.71
CA LEU A 42 9.97 15.10 -5.56
C LEU A 42 10.78 15.23 -4.27
N ARG A 43 11.95 14.60 -4.18
CA ARG A 43 12.83 14.71 -3.01
C ARG A 43 13.15 16.17 -2.67
N THR A 44 13.60 16.95 -3.66
CA THR A 44 13.99 18.36 -3.47
C THR A 44 12.80 19.26 -3.09
N HIS A 45 11.60 18.99 -3.58
CA HIS A 45 10.42 19.77 -3.23
C HIS A 45 9.86 19.37 -1.86
N PHE A 46 9.74 18.08 -1.58
CA PHE A 46 9.18 17.59 -0.32
C PHE A 46 10.11 17.78 0.88
N ASP A 47 11.44 17.77 0.69
CA ASP A 47 12.39 18.08 1.78
C ASP A 47 12.35 19.56 2.19
N ARG A 48 11.84 20.45 1.31
CA ARG A 48 11.63 21.87 1.60
C ARG A 48 10.28 22.17 2.23
N LEU A 49 9.33 21.23 2.20
CA LEU A 49 8.01 21.42 2.80
C LEU A 49 8.15 21.61 4.31
N SER A 50 8.01 22.84 4.73
CA SER A 50 7.89 23.25 6.13
C SER A 50 6.43 23.11 6.58
N ALA A 51 6.20 22.88 7.88
CA ALA A 51 4.86 22.85 8.45
C ALA A 51 4.08 24.18 8.29
N GLU A 52 4.75 25.25 7.88
CA GLU A 52 4.20 26.58 7.66
C GLU A 52 3.67 26.80 6.23
N GLU A 53 3.92 25.87 5.31
CA GLU A 53 3.51 25.99 3.90
C GLU A 53 2.15 25.33 3.63
N THR A 54 1.26 26.05 2.94
CA THR A 54 -0.05 25.52 2.52
C THR A 54 0.06 24.72 1.22
N LEU A 55 -0.36 23.46 1.24
CA LEU A 55 -0.37 22.60 0.05
C LEU A 55 -1.67 22.76 -0.76
N TYR A 56 -1.53 22.72 -2.09
CA TYR A 56 -2.63 22.76 -3.05
C TYR A 56 -2.49 21.65 -4.10
N LEU A 57 -3.61 21.05 -4.48
CA LEU A 57 -3.73 20.30 -5.74
C LEU A 57 -4.13 21.28 -6.84
N VAL A 58 -3.38 21.29 -7.92
CA VAL A 58 -3.71 22.07 -9.12
C VAL A 58 -4.25 21.10 -10.17
N THR A 59 -5.50 21.30 -10.59
CA THR A 59 -6.14 20.50 -11.64
C THR A 59 -5.72 20.99 -13.03
N GLY A 60 -6.04 20.21 -14.07
CA GLY A 60 -5.65 20.55 -15.45
C GLY A 60 -6.27 21.84 -15.98
N ASP A 61 -7.40 22.27 -15.43
CA ASP A 61 -8.08 23.54 -15.68
C ASP A 61 -7.58 24.71 -14.79
N GLY A 62 -6.57 24.46 -13.95
CA GLY A 62 -5.92 25.47 -13.12
C GLY A 62 -6.64 25.80 -11.82
N GLU A 63 -7.70 25.06 -11.48
CA GLU A 63 -8.35 25.15 -10.18
C GLU A 63 -7.37 24.71 -9.08
N ARG A 64 -7.39 25.44 -7.97
CA ARG A 64 -6.55 25.15 -6.81
C ARG A 64 -7.42 24.66 -5.66
N VAL A 65 -7.29 23.38 -5.35
CA VAL A 65 -7.93 22.77 -4.19
C VAL A 65 -6.93 22.75 -3.05
N GLN A 66 -7.22 23.47 -1.96
CA GLN A 66 -6.37 23.42 -0.77
C GLN A 66 -6.44 22.04 -0.14
N ILE A 67 -5.28 21.46 0.15
CA ILE A 67 -5.17 20.22 0.88
C ILE A 67 -5.28 20.52 2.39
N SER A 68 -6.10 19.76 3.10
CA SER A 68 -6.24 19.88 4.55
C SER A 68 -4.93 19.59 5.28
N PRO A 69 -4.59 20.31 6.37
CA PRO A 69 -3.33 20.12 7.09
C PRO A 69 -3.06 18.68 7.56
N GLU A 70 -4.12 17.92 7.87
CA GLU A 70 -4.02 16.52 8.31
C GLU A 70 -3.39 15.61 7.25
N MET A 71 -3.46 16.00 5.97
CA MET A 71 -2.90 15.24 4.85
C MET A 71 -1.40 15.53 4.61
N TYR A 72 -0.81 16.54 5.27
CA TYR A 72 0.58 16.94 5.01
C TYR A 72 1.56 15.83 5.42
N GLY A 73 1.35 15.22 6.58
CA GLY A 73 2.15 14.09 7.06
C GLY A 73 2.08 12.87 6.13
N PRO A 74 0.88 12.35 5.79
CA PRO A 74 0.71 11.26 4.83
C PRO A 74 1.37 11.55 3.48
N LEU A 75 1.11 12.71 2.86
CA LEU A 75 1.68 13.06 1.55
C LEU A 75 3.21 13.16 1.60
N THR A 76 3.78 13.74 2.66
CA THR A 76 5.23 13.78 2.86
C THR A 76 5.82 12.38 3.02
N SER A 77 5.13 11.49 3.74
CA SER A 77 5.58 10.11 3.93
C SER A 77 5.57 9.32 2.62
N VAL A 78 4.52 9.48 1.82
CA VAL A 78 4.41 8.89 0.48
C VAL A 78 5.53 9.41 -0.42
N ALA A 79 5.75 10.73 -0.46
CA ALA A 79 6.79 11.32 -1.28
C ALA A 79 8.20 10.85 -0.89
N ARG A 80 8.49 10.72 0.42
CA ARG A 80 9.75 10.14 0.92
C ARG A 80 9.90 8.68 0.53
N ALA A 81 8.84 7.88 0.64
CA ALA A 81 8.86 6.49 0.22
C ALA A 81 9.16 6.36 -1.29
N PHE A 82 8.53 7.19 -2.13
CA PHE A 82 8.88 7.27 -3.55
C PHE A 82 10.33 7.71 -3.77
N ALA A 83 10.83 8.71 -3.03
CA ALA A 83 12.23 9.15 -3.13
C ALA A 83 13.22 8.03 -2.76
N ASP A 84 12.84 7.17 -1.81
CA ASP A 84 13.60 6.00 -1.37
C ASP A 84 13.44 4.77 -2.27
N ARG A 85 12.70 4.88 -3.39
CA ARG A 85 12.33 3.74 -4.27
C ARG A 85 11.58 2.62 -3.54
N LYS A 86 10.79 2.97 -2.54
CA LYS A 86 9.91 2.04 -1.83
C LYS A 86 8.53 2.03 -2.48
N ASP A 87 7.93 0.85 -2.53
CA ASP A 87 6.54 0.71 -2.93
C ASP A 87 5.61 1.40 -1.93
N VAL A 88 4.61 2.11 -2.45
CA VAL A 88 3.58 2.77 -1.65
C VAL A 88 2.23 2.17 -2.00
N CYS A 89 1.49 1.71 -0.99
CA CYS A 89 0.13 1.20 -1.15
C CYS A 89 -0.84 2.03 -0.32
N VAL A 90 -1.91 2.53 -0.96
CA VAL A 90 -3.04 3.13 -0.27
C VAL A 90 -4.11 2.06 -0.12
N VAL A 91 -4.45 1.74 1.12
CA VAL A 91 -5.50 0.77 1.45
C VAL A 91 -6.64 1.46 2.18
N ARG A 92 -7.87 1.02 1.93
CA ARG A 92 -8.99 1.41 2.77
C ARG A 92 -8.81 0.77 4.15
N GLN A 93 -9.10 1.51 5.21
CA GLN A 93 -8.99 1.02 6.59
C GLN A 93 -9.89 -0.19 6.86
N ASP A 94 -11.08 -0.20 6.25
CA ASP A 94 -12.06 -1.29 6.36
C ASP A 94 -11.81 -2.44 5.36
N ARG A 95 -10.71 -2.40 4.60
CA ARG A 95 -10.36 -3.49 3.70
C ARG A 95 -10.13 -4.76 4.51
N LEU A 96 -10.90 -5.80 4.18
CA LEU A 96 -10.72 -7.14 4.70
C LEU A 96 -9.54 -7.84 4.01
N MET A 97 -8.54 -8.20 4.81
CA MET A 97 -7.33 -8.90 4.39
C MET A 97 -7.45 -10.40 4.63
N THR A 98 -6.85 -11.18 3.74
CA THR A 98 -6.62 -12.61 3.95
C THR A 98 -5.61 -12.83 5.07
N THR A 99 -5.61 -14.03 5.65
CA THR A 99 -4.58 -14.40 6.65
C THR A 99 -3.15 -14.36 6.09
N GLN A 100 -2.99 -14.46 4.77
CA GLN A 100 -1.67 -14.37 4.14
C GLN A 100 -1.21 -12.92 4.07
N GLU A 101 -2.04 -12.02 3.51
CA GLU A 101 -1.73 -10.58 3.47
C GLU A 101 -1.49 -10.02 4.88
N ALA A 102 -2.27 -10.46 5.87
CA ALA A 102 -2.07 -10.08 7.27
C ALA A 102 -0.71 -10.55 7.83
N ALA A 103 -0.25 -11.74 7.43
CA ALA A 103 1.04 -12.30 7.85
C ALA A 103 2.21 -11.53 7.22
N ASP A 104 2.08 -11.25 5.92
CA ASP A 104 3.06 -10.46 5.18
C ASP A 104 3.17 -9.05 5.76
N TYR A 105 2.04 -8.43 6.11
CA TYR A 105 1.98 -7.10 6.74
C TYR A 105 2.59 -7.07 8.15
N LEU A 106 2.29 -8.07 9.00
CA LEU A 106 2.84 -8.15 10.36
C LEU A 106 4.30 -8.65 10.40
N GLY A 107 4.84 -9.13 9.28
CA GLY A 107 6.18 -9.71 9.21
C GLY A 107 6.32 -11.03 9.98
N VAL A 108 5.25 -11.83 10.07
CA VAL A 108 5.22 -13.12 10.78
C VAL A 108 4.68 -14.24 9.90
N SER A 109 4.75 -15.49 10.36
CA SER A 109 4.22 -16.62 9.60
C SER A 109 2.69 -16.67 9.61
N ARG A 110 2.06 -17.15 8.52
CA ARG A 110 0.60 -17.35 8.44
C ARG A 110 0.02 -18.14 9.62
N PRO A 111 0.63 -19.25 10.09
CA PRO A 111 0.13 -19.95 11.28
C PRO A 111 0.14 -19.10 12.55
N THR A 112 1.09 -18.16 12.68
CA THR A 112 1.14 -17.21 13.80
C THR A 112 -0.07 -16.30 13.78
N VAL A 113 -0.40 -15.72 12.62
CA VAL A 113 -1.62 -14.91 12.48
C VAL A 113 -2.85 -15.72 12.84
N VAL A 114 -3.01 -16.94 12.31
CA VAL A 114 -4.15 -17.79 12.64
C VAL A 114 -4.29 -18.01 14.15
N ARG A 115 -3.17 -18.25 14.86
CA ARG A 115 -3.16 -18.39 16.31
C ARG A 115 -3.60 -17.12 17.05
N LEU A 116 -3.18 -15.94 16.59
CA LEU A 116 -3.60 -14.66 17.17
C LEU A 116 -5.11 -14.43 17.00
N LEU A 117 -5.64 -14.75 15.82
CA LEU A 117 -7.08 -14.65 15.53
C LEU A 117 -7.88 -15.62 16.39
N GLU A 118 -7.44 -16.88 16.50
CA GLU A 118 -8.14 -17.91 17.29
C GLU A 118 -8.07 -17.67 18.80
N ARG A 119 -7.02 -17.00 19.28
CA ARG A 119 -6.91 -16.55 20.67
C ARG A 119 -7.76 -15.31 20.97
N GLY A 120 -8.22 -14.60 19.94
CA GLY A 120 -9.04 -13.40 20.06
C GLY A 120 -8.23 -12.11 20.26
N ASP A 121 -6.91 -12.13 20.01
CA ASP A 121 -6.08 -10.93 20.16
C ASP A 121 -6.35 -9.91 19.05
N ILE A 122 -6.81 -10.39 17.88
CA ILE A 122 -7.15 -9.58 16.72
C ILE A 122 -8.56 -9.98 16.29
N PRO A 123 -9.52 -9.04 16.26
CA PRO A 123 -10.85 -9.28 15.71
C PRO A 123 -10.79 -9.81 14.28
N PHE A 124 -11.68 -10.73 13.92
CA PHE A 124 -11.74 -11.25 12.55
C PHE A 124 -13.16 -11.66 12.19
N GLU A 125 -13.43 -11.65 10.89
CA GLU A 125 -14.67 -12.14 10.30
C GLU A 125 -14.44 -13.47 9.59
N ARG A 126 -15.48 -14.30 9.53
CA ARG A 126 -15.50 -15.49 8.67
C ARG A 126 -16.36 -15.21 7.45
N ILE A 127 -15.74 -15.14 6.29
CA ILE A 127 -16.43 -15.14 5.01
C ILE A 127 -16.33 -16.57 4.45
N ASN A 128 -17.47 -17.27 4.45
CA ASN A 128 -17.53 -18.71 4.21
C ASN A 128 -16.62 -19.47 5.20
N THR A 129 -15.61 -20.16 4.69
CA THR A 129 -14.64 -20.93 5.48
C THR A 129 -13.35 -20.15 5.78
N HIS A 130 -13.19 -18.96 5.20
CA HIS A 130 -11.96 -18.19 5.30
C HIS A 130 -12.06 -17.08 6.34
N ARG A 131 -10.98 -16.91 7.10
CA ARG A 131 -10.81 -15.78 8.02
C ARG A 131 -10.42 -14.54 7.22
N ARG A 132 -10.97 -13.41 7.62
CA ARG A 132 -10.70 -12.08 7.08
C ARG A 132 -10.50 -11.12 8.23
N VAL A 133 -9.53 -10.24 8.10
CA VAL A 133 -9.14 -9.31 9.15
C VAL A 133 -9.18 -7.90 8.58
N ALA A 134 -9.85 -6.96 9.24
CA ALA A 134 -9.81 -5.58 8.80
C ALA A 134 -8.38 -5.02 8.95
N PHE A 135 -7.95 -4.22 7.98
CA PHE A 135 -6.63 -3.57 8.06
C PHE A 135 -6.48 -2.72 9.33
N ASP A 136 -7.53 -1.98 9.72
CA ASP A 136 -7.51 -1.16 10.93
C ASP A 136 -7.25 -1.96 12.22
N ASP A 137 -7.83 -3.16 12.33
CA ASP A 137 -7.60 -4.03 13.49
C ASP A 137 -6.17 -4.62 13.48
N LEU A 138 -5.60 -4.91 12.30
CA LEU A 138 -4.21 -5.34 12.17
C LEU A 138 -3.23 -4.22 12.51
N GLU A 139 -3.47 -3.00 12.03
CA GLU A 139 -2.65 -1.83 12.32
C GLU A 139 -2.68 -1.52 13.83
N ARG A 140 -3.86 -1.58 14.46
CA ARG A 140 -4.02 -1.40 15.91
C ARG A 140 -3.19 -2.41 16.70
N TYR A 141 -3.32 -3.70 16.35
CA TYR A 141 -2.51 -4.75 16.96
C TYR A 141 -1.02 -4.51 16.77
N ARG A 142 -0.59 -4.14 15.55
CA ARG A 142 0.82 -3.84 15.23
C ARG A 142 1.34 -2.72 16.12
N LEU A 143 0.63 -1.60 16.23
CA LEU A 143 1.04 -0.43 17.02
C LEU A 143 1.14 -0.74 18.51
N GLU A 144 0.20 -1.50 19.07
CA GLU A 144 0.23 -1.92 20.48
C GLU A 144 1.46 -2.81 20.80
N HIS A 145 1.88 -3.63 19.84
CA HIS A 145 2.95 -4.61 20.02
C HIS A 145 4.32 -4.16 19.45
N GLU A 146 4.35 -3.14 18.57
CA GLU A 146 5.58 -2.56 18.01
C GLU A 146 6.46 -1.92 19.08
N TYR A 147 5.85 -1.41 20.16
CA TYR A 147 6.59 -0.85 21.29
C TYR A 147 7.46 -1.91 21.99
N VAL A 148 7.03 -3.17 22.00
CA VAL A 148 7.73 -4.26 22.71
C VAL A 148 8.96 -4.72 21.92
N ASN A 149 8.87 -4.78 20.59
CA ASN A 149 9.95 -5.32 19.75
C ASN A 149 11.11 -4.34 19.50
N ARG A 150 10.90 -3.02 19.70
CA ARG A 150 11.96 -2.01 19.50
C ARG A 150 13.03 -2.00 20.60
N ARG A 151 12.80 -2.66 21.75
CA ARG A 151 13.78 -2.79 22.84
C ARG A 151 14.71 -4.00 22.73
N VAL A 152 14.55 -4.84 21.70
CA VAL A 152 15.29 -6.11 21.55
C VAL A 152 16.15 -6.14 20.26
N ARG A 153 16.52 -4.98 19.72
CA ARG A 153 17.51 -4.88 18.64
C ARG A 153 18.66 -3.97 19.03
#